data_AF-A0A484S7D1-F1
#
_entry.id   AF-A0A484S7D1-F1
#
_cell.length_a   1.000
_cell.length_b   1.000
_cell.length_c   1.000
_cell.angle_alpha   90.00
_cell.angle_beta   90.00
_cell.angle_gamma   90.00
#
_symmetry.space_group_name_H-M   'P 1'
#
loop_
_entity.id
_entity.type
_entity.pdbx_description
1 polymer ?
#
loop_
_entity_poly.entity_id
_entity_poly.type
_entity_poly.pdbx_seq_one_letter_code
_entity_poly.pdbx_strand_id
1 'polypeptide(L)'
;MPNIASLVGTAALVGDLARANMLMALMDGMAMTASELARVANITPQTASAHLARLTEAGLLAMEKQGRHRYHRLASPEVAKMLESIMTVAAGAEPSAPARRVVPGPRDQAMRYARTCYDHLAGSLAVRLSDSMVSRKLLTLSGDQAELSGNGARFLLGLGIDLDTEALQAAQRRGGRAFCRPCLDWSERRPHLAGAVGALLCSHSLSQGWLRRIPGSRAVSLTPTGKAAFETAFGIIP
;
A
#
# COMPACT_ATOMS: atom_id res chain seq x y z
N MET A 1 15.13 -16.02 -15.54
CA MET A 1 15.25 -16.07 -14.08
C MET A 1 16.08 -14.87 -13.63
N PRO A 2 15.70 -14.16 -12.55
CA PRO A 2 16.56 -13.11 -12.01
C PRO A 2 17.90 -13.74 -11.60
N ASN A 3 19.02 -13.14 -12.02
CA ASN A 3 20.36 -13.59 -11.61
C ASN A 3 20.78 -12.83 -10.34
N ILE A 4 21.70 -13.40 -9.56
CA ILE A 4 22.17 -12.81 -8.29
C ILE A 4 22.73 -11.39 -8.53
N ALA A 5 23.36 -11.13 -9.67
CA ALA A 5 23.89 -9.80 -10.02
C ALA A 5 22.78 -8.73 -10.10
N SER A 6 21.62 -9.05 -10.69
CA SER A 6 20.47 -8.13 -10.75
C SER A 6 19.90 -7.81 -9.37
N LEU A 7 19.82 -8.82 -8.49
CA LEU A 7 19.41 -8.64 -7.10
C LEU A 7 20.36 -7.70 -6.35
N VAL A 8 21.67 -7.93 -6.46
CA VAL A 8 22.72 -7.11 -5.83
C VAL A 8 22.66 -5.68 -6.37
N GLY A 9 22.48 -5.50 -7.69
CA GLY A 9 22.35 -4.18 -8.31
C GLY A 9 21.15 -3.40 -7.78
N THR A 10 19.98 -4.04 -7.73
CA THR A 10 18.77 -3.42 -7.15
C THR A 10 18.97 -3.11 -5.66
N ALA A 11 19.51 -4.03 -4.88
CA ALA A 11 19.77 -3.83 -3.46
C ALA A 11 20.74 -2.67 -3.21
N ALA A 12 21.81 -2.55 -3.99
CA ALA A 12 22.77 -1.44 -3.89
C ALA A 12 22.14 -0.08 -4.26
N LEU A 13 21.19 -0.06 -5.20
CA LEU A 13 20.43 1.15 -5.51
C LEU A 13 19.48 1.55 -4.36
N VAL A 14 18.85 0.59 -3.69
CA VAL A 14 17.96 0.89 -2.55
C VAL A 14 18.76 1.24 -1.28
N GLY A 15 19.92 0.61 -1.07
CA GLY A 15 20.76 0.72 0.14
C GLY A 15 21.55 2.03 0.30
N ASP A 16 21.05 3.14 -0.23
CA ASP A 16 21.63 4.47 -0.12
C ASP A 16 20.59 5.42 0.48
N LEU A 17 21.00 6.18 1.50
CA LEU A 17 20.07 6.99 2.29
C LEU A 17 19.29 8.02 1.44
N ALA A 18 19.96 8.68 0.50
CA ALA A 18 19.32 9.69 -0.34
C ALA A 18 18.32 9.03 -1.30
N ARG A 19 18.70 7.93 -1.96
CA ARG A 19 17.80 7.18 -2.84
C ARG A 19 16.63 6.57 -2.09
N ALA A 20 16.87 6.01 -0.90
CA ALA A 20 15.82 5.50 -0.03
C ALA A 20 14.81 6.60 0.33
N ASN A 21 15.28 7.79 0.74
CA ASN A 21 14.39 8.92 1.03
C ASN A 21 13.54 9.34 -0.18
N MET A 22 14.13 9.37 -1.38
CA MET A 22 13.38 9.67 -2.61
C MET A 22 12.34 8.60 -2.93
N LEU A 23 12.72 7.32 -2.88
CA LEU A 23 11.81 6.19 -3.12
C LEU A 23 10.65 6.20 -2.12
N MET A 24 10.94 6.49 -0.85
CA MET A 24 9.95 6.61 0.22
C MET A 24 8.98 7.76 -0.02
N ALA A 25 9.43 8.91 -0.51
CA ALA A 25 8.53 10.02 -0.84
C ALA A 25 7.58 9.70 -2.00
N LEU A 26 7.95 8.79 -2.89
CA LEU A 26 7.11 8.36 -4.01
C LEU A 26 6.15 7.22 -3.65
N MET A 27 6.20 6.70 -2.42
CA MET A 27 5.33 5.62 -1.95
C MET A 27 3.86 6.02 -1.89
N ASP A 28 3.56 7.31 -1.81
CA ASP A 28 2.19 7.84 -1.90
C ASP A 28 1.64 7.83 -3.33
N GLY A 29 2.44 7.45 -4.32
CA GLY A 29 2.04 7.39 -5.73
C GLY A 29 2.04 8.74 -6.45
N MET A 30 2.38 9.84 -5.78
CA MET A 30 2.53 11.14 -6.40
C MET A 30 3.79 11.15 -7.27
N ALA A 31 3.66 11.64 -8.50
CA ALA A 31 4.82 11.92 -9.31
C ALA A 31 5.47 13.24 -8.85
N MET A 32 6.77 13.22 -8.59
CA MET A 32 7.52 14.38 -8.07
C MET A 32 8.67 14.77 -8.98
N THR A 33 9.01 16.06 -8.99
CA THR A 33 10.15 16.58 -9.75
C THR A 33 11.48 16.30 -9.06
N ALA A 34 12.58 16.38 -9.82
CA ALA A 34 13.93 16.23 -9.28
C ALA A 34 14.24 17.22 -8.14
N SER A 35 13.74 18.46 -8.23
CA SER A 35 13.95 19.48 -7.21
C SER A 35 13.21 19.17 -5.91
N GLU A 36 11.99 18.64 -6.00
CA GLU A 36 11.22 18.23 -4.81
C GLU A 36 11.87 17.03 -4.12
N LEU A 37 12.32 16.05 -4.91
CA LEU A 37 13.02 14.87 -4.40
C LEU A 37 14.40 15.22 -3.82
N ALA A 38 15.11 16.18 -4.42
CA ALA A 38 16.35 16.72 -3.86
C ALA A 38 16.14 17.31 -2.45
N ARG A 39 15.04 18.07 -2.27
CA ARG A 39 14.66 18.64 -0.97
C ARG A 39 14.33 17.57 0.06
N VAL A 40 13.57 16.54 -0.33
CA VAL A 40 13.25 15.39 0.54
C VAL A 40 14.51 14.67 1.00
N ALA A 41 15.43 14.41 0.08
CA ALA A 41 16.67 13.69 0.36
C ALA A 41 17.77 14.56 0.98
N ASN A 42 17.53 15.87 1.14
CA ASN A 42 18.50 16.86 1.60
C ASN A 42 19.83 16.83 0.81
N ILE A 43 19.73 16.85 -0.52
CA ILE A 43 20.88 16.86 -1.44
C ILE A 43 20.73 17.90 -2.54
N THR A 44 21.78 18.12 -3.33
CA THR A 44 21.74 19.05 -4.46
C THR A 44 20.87 18.52 -5.61
N PRO A 45 20.25 19.41 -6.43
CA PRO A 45 19.51 19.00 -7.62
C PRO A 45 20.34 18.19 -8.63
N GLN A 46 21.64 18.48 -8.73
CA GLN A 46 22.57 17.76 -9.60
C GLN A 46 22.76 16.32 -9.11
N THR A 47 23.03 16.13 -7.80
CA THR A 47 23.14 14.80 -7.18
C THR A 47 21.82 14.03 -7.30
N ALA A 48 20.69 14.71 -7.09
CA ALA A 48 19.37 14.11 -7.24
C ALA A 48 19.13 13.62 -8.67
N SER A 49 19.45 14.43 -9.68
CA SER A 49 19.29 14.05 -11.09
C SER A 49 20.10 12.79 -11.43
N ALA A 50 21.33 12.67 -10.92
CA ALA A 50 22.16 11.48 -11.10
C ALA A 50 21.62 10.23 -10.39
N HIS A 51 20.98 10.39 -9.23
CA HIS A 51 20.29 9.27 -8.57
C HIS A 51 19.04 8.85 -9.32
N LEU A 52 18.21 9.81 -9.75
CA LEU A 52 16.97 9.55 -10.48
C LEU A 52 17.24 8.88 -11.83
N ALA A 53 18.30 9.27 -12.53
CA ALA A 53 18.73 8.60 -13.75
C ALA A 53 19.05 7.12 -13.50
N ARG A 54 19.90 6.81 -12.50
CA ARG A 54 20.25 5.43 -12.13
C ARG A 54 19.04 4.59 -11.71
N LEU A 55 18.13 5.17 -10.92
CA LEU A 55 16.90 4.50 -10.49
C LEU A 55 15.94 4.26 -11.65
N THR A 56 15.88 5.17 -12.62
CA THR A 56 15.05 5.02 -13.83
C THR A 56 15.63 3.96 -14.77
N GLU A 57 16.94 3.98 -14.99
CA GLU A 57 17.66 2.99 -15.81
C GLU A 57 17.51 1.56 -15.26
N ALA A 58 17.53 1.42 -13.94
CA ALA A 58 17.30 0.14 -13.26
C ALA A 58 15.80 -0.27 -13.19
N GLY A 59 14.89 0.51 -13.76
CA GLY A 59 13.45 0.21 -13.76
C GLY A 59 12.76 0.34 -12.40
N LEU A 60 13.36 1.04 -11.43
CA LEU A 60 12.73 1.33 -10.14
C LEU A 60 11.80 2.55 -10.23
N LEU A 61 12.12 3.49 -11.12
CA LEU A 61 11.32 4.67 -11.38
C LEU A 61 10.86 4.72 -12.84
N ALA A 62 9.67 5.26 -13.06
CA ALA A 62 9.22 5.76 -14.35
C ALA A 62 9.34 7.29 -14.35
N MET A 63 9.66 7.85 -15.52
CA MET A 63 9.76 9.29 -15.73
C MET A 63 8.83 9.73 -16.85
N GLU A 64 8.01 10.73 -16.58
CA GLU A 64 7.11 11.34 -17.55
C GLU A 64 7.47 12.82 -17.71
N LYS A 65 7.56 13.28 -18.95
CA LYS A 65 7.83 14.68 -19.27
C LYS A 65 6.49 15.41 -19.41
N GLN A 66 6.27 16.41 -18.56
CA GLN A 66 5.11 17.29 -18.65
C GLN A 66 5.59 18.75 -18.78
N GLY A 67 5.49 19.27 -20.00
CA GLY A 67 6.06 20.58 -20.34
C GLY A 67 7.57 20.63 -20.12
N ARG A 68 8.03 21.59 -19.31
CA ARG A 68 9.45 21.76 -18.95
C ARG A 68 9.91 20.89 -17.79
N HIS A 69 8.99 20.23 -17.09
CA HIS A 69 9.29 19.45 -15.89
C HIS A 69 9.34 17.96 -16.21
N ARG A 70 10.23 17.24 -15.53
CA ARG A 70 10.30 15.79 -15.53
C ARG A 70 9.78 15.32 -14.17
N TYR A 71 8.75 14.49 -14.22
CA TYR A 71 8.11 13.93 -13.04
C TYR A 71 8.51 12.46 -12.92
N HIS A 72 8.88 12.05 -11.72
CA HIS A 72 9.30 10.69 -11.40
C HIS A 72 8.27 10.05 -10.48
N ARG A 73 7.94 8.78 -10.75
CA ARG A 73 7.08 7.93 -9.92
C ARG A 73 7.68 6.54 -9.82
N LEU A 74 7.24 5.73 -8.86
CA LEU A 74 7.61 4.32 -8.86
C LEU A 74 7.19 3.66 -10.18
N ALA A 75 8.08 2.87 -10.76
CA ALA A 75 7.87 2.30 -12.08
C ALA A 75 6.67 1.35 -12.12
N SER A 76 6.48 0.58 -11.05
CA SER A 76 5.43 -0.42 -10.95
C SER A 76 4.96 -0.66 -9.51
N PRO A 77 3.76 -1.25 -9.35
CA PRO A 77 3.31 -1.87 -8.11
C PRO A 77 4.38 -2.76 -7.42
N GLU A 78 5.12 -3.54 -8.19
CA GLU A 78 6.09 -4.51 -7.67
C GLU A 78 7.26 -3.82 -6.94
N VAL A 79 7.68 -2.64 -7.41
CA VAL A 79 8.70 -1.82 -6.72
C VAL A 79 8.20 -1.37 -5.35
N ALA A 80 6.95 -0.91 -5.26
CA ALA A 80 6.36 -0.55 -3.97
C ALA A 80 6.29 -1.77 -3.02
N LYS A 81 5.94 -2.98 -3.53
CA LYS A 81 5.86 -4.21 -2.71
C LYS A 81 7.22 -4.56 -2.13
N MET A 82 8.26 -4.44 -2.96
CA MET A 82 9.63 -4.65 -2.55
C MET A 82 10.02 -3.68 -1.43
N LEU A 83 9.75 -2.38 -1.60
CA LEU A 83 10.07 -1.37 -0.58
C LEU A 83 9.32 -1.63 0.74
N GLU A 84 8.02 -1.94 0.67
CA GLU A 84 7.21 -2.31 1.84
C GLU A 84 7.78 -3.56 2.55
N SER A 85 8.26 -4.54 1.80
CA SER A 85 8.89 -5.76 2.33
C SER A 85 10.24 -5.47 3.00
N ILE A 86 11.07 -4.59 2.42
CA ILE A 86 12.34 -4.17 3.04
C ILE A 86 12.07 -3.44 4.36
N MET A 87 11.11 -2.51 4.37
CA MET A 87 10.73 -1.77 5.58
C MET A 87 10.21 -2.68 6.69
N THR A 88 9.42 -3.70 6.31
CA THR A 88 8.95 -4.74 7.22
C THR A 88 10.10 -5.45 7.93
N VAL A 89 11.08 -5.92 7.14
CA VAL A 89 12.26 -6.61 7.67
C VAL A 89 13.08 -5.67 8.57
N ALA A 90 13.31 -4.44 8.11
CA ALA A 90 14.05 -3.43 8.88
C ALA A 90 13.36 -3.09 10.20
N ALA A 91 12.03 -2.97 10.21
CA ALA A 91 11.27 -2.72 11.44
C ALA A 91 11.35 -3.89 12.43
N GLY A 92 11.40 -5.13 11.94
CA GLY A 92 11.59 -6.33 12.77
C GLY A 92 12.99 -6.47 13.35
N ALA A 93 14.00 -5.87 12.71
CA ALA A 93 15.40 -5.94 13.13
C ALA A 93 15.77 -4.90 14.21
N GLU A 94 14.95 -3.87 14.43
CA GLU A 94 15.19 -2.80 15.41
C GLU A 94 14.42 -3.07 16.73
N PRO A 95 15.11 -3.45 17.82
CA PRO A 95 14.52 -3.43 19.14
C PRO A 95 14.48 -1.98 19.62
N SER A 96 13.29 -1.39 19.65
CA SER A 96 12.98 -0.25 20.52
C SER A 96 13.84 1.03 20.33
N ALA A 97 14.20 1.42 19.12
CA ALA A 97 14.64 2.80 18.89
C ALA A 97 13.42 3.73 18.79
N PRO A 98 13.37 4.88 19.50
CA PRO A 98 12.36 5.89 19.24
C PRO A 98 12.59 6.37 17.82
N ALA A 99 11.72 5.96 16.89
CA ALA A 99 11.76 6.39 15.51
C ALA A 99 11.97 7.90 15.51
N ARG A 100 13.09 8.37 14.95
CA ARG A 100 13.30 9.79 14.69
C ARG A 100 12.08 10.23 13.90
N ARG A 101 11.15 10.91 14.58
CA ARG A 101 9.89 11.36 13.99
C ARG A 101 10.28 12.40 12.97
N VAL A 102 10.46 11.97 11.72
CA VAL A 102 10.19 12.83 10.57
C VAL A 102 8.81 13.40 10.84
N VAL A 103 8.71 14.70 11.07
CA VAL A 103 7.45 15.37 11.39
C VAL A 103 6.50 15.08 10.23
N PRO A 104 5.45 14.26 10.42
CA PRO A 104 4.56 13.88 9.34
C PRO A 104 3.87 15.12 8.81
N GLY A 105 3.99 15.40 7.51
CA GLY A 105 3.05 16.31 6.86
C GLY A 105 1.62 15.71 6.92
N PRO A 106 0.56 16.52 6.74
CA PRO A 106 -0.83 16.02 6.73
C PRO A 106 -1.07 14.86 5.75
N ARG A 107 -0.30 14.79 4.66
CA ARG A 107 -0.33 13.70 3.69
C ARG A 107 0.21 12.37 4.25
N ASP A 108 1.22 12.40 5.12
CA ASP A 108 1.72 11.21 5.80
C ASP A 108 0.69 10.70 6.83
N GLN A 109 -0.01 11.61 7.53
CA GLN A 109 -1.13 11.21 8.39
C GLN A 109 -2.29 10.57 7.60
N ALA A 110 -2.69 11.17 6.46
CA ALA A 110 -3.72 10.59 5.60
C ALA A 110 -3.32 9.22 5.05
N MET A 111 -2.07 9.07 4.60
CA MET A 111 -1.52 7.81 4.10
C MET A 111 -1.47 6.71 5.16
N ARG A 112 -1.13 7.06 6.41
CA ARG A 112 -1.15 6.12 7.53
C ARG A 112 -2.57 5.74 7.94
N TYR A 113 -3.51 6.68 7.86
CA TYR A 113 -4.91 6.43 8.20
C TYR A 113 -5.59 5.46 7.22
N ALA A 114 -5.63 5.81 5.93
CA ALA A 114 -6.25 4.96 4.92
C ALA A 114 -5.65 5.23 3.52
N ARG A 115 -5.27 4.15 2.84
CA ARG A 115 -4.71 4.19 1.48
C ARG A 115 -5.05 2.93 0.70
N THR A 116 -4.76 2.92 -0.60
CA THR A 116 -4.73 1.68 -1.38
C THR A 116 -3.32 1.07 -1.38
N CYS A 117 -3.21 -0.16 -0.93
CA CYS A 117 -2.06 -1.03 -1.17
C CYS A 117 -2.34 -1.82 -2.46
N TYR A 118 -1.97 -1.24 -3.60
CA TYR A 118 -2.35 -1.73 -4.92
C TYR A 118 -3.86 -1.63 -5.15
N ASP A 119 -4.57 -2.71 -4.91
CA ASP A 119 -5.98 -2.89 -5.20
C ASP A 119 -6.83 -3.15 -3.94
N HIS A 120 -6.21 -3.23 -2.76
CA HIS A 120 -6.89 -3.42 -1.48
C HIS A 120 -6.57 -2.26 -0.52
N LEU A 121 -7.35 -2.16 0.57
CA LEU A 121 -7.15 -1.11 1.57
C LEU A 121 -5.95 -1.42 2.47
N ALA A 122 -5.25 -0.36 2.88
CA ALA A 122 -4.16 -0.37 3.85
C ALA A 122 -4.24 0.88 4.76
N GLY A 123 -3.36 0.94 5.76
CA GLY A 123 -3.38 1.92 6.84
C GLY A 123 -4.17 1.43 8.06
N SER A 124 -4.22 2.27 9.10
CA SER A 124 -4.89 1.96 10.37
C SER A 124 -6.36 1.59 10.20
N LEU A 125 -7.07 2.16 9.22
CA LEU A 125 -8.45 1.78 8.89
C LEU A 125 -8.55 0.33 8.40
N ALA A 126 -7.63 -0.11 7.53
CA ALA A 126 -7.64 -1.46 6.98
C ALA A 126 -7.25 -2.53 8.01
N VAL A 127 -6.31 -2.20 8.90
CA VAL A 127 -5.95 -3.05 10.05
C VAL A 127 -7.14 -3.18 10.98
N ARG A 128 -7.80 -2.08 11.36
CA ARG A 128 -9.02 -2.12 12.20
C ARG A 128 -10.16 -2.90 11.55
N LEU A 129 -10.35 -2.78 10.23
CA LEU A 129 -11.31 -3.60 9.47
C LEU A 129 -10.99 -5.08 9.61
N SER A 130 -9.72 -5.45 9.42
CA SER A 130 -9.29 -6.84 9.50
C SER A 130 -9.44 -7.38 10.93
N ASP A 131 -9.06 -6.60 11.94
CA ASP A 131 -9.22 -6.93 13.37
C ASP A 131 -10.70 -7.14 13.75
N SER A 132 -11.59 -6.28 13.24
CA SER A 132 -13.02 -6.43 13.47
C SER A 132 -13.55 -7.74 12.88
N MET A 133 -13.18 -8.06 11.64
CA MET A 133 -13.58 -9.32 11.01
C MET A 133 -13.01 -10.54 11.75
N VAL A 134 -11.77 -10.45 12.24
CA VAL A 134 -11.15 -11.53 13.03
C VAL A 134 -11.83 -11.71 14.38
N SER A 135 -12.06 -10.62 15.14
CA SER A 135 -12.72 -10.69 16.44
C SER A 135 -14.15 -11.24 16.37
N ARG A 136 -14.82 -11.07 15.22
CA ARG A 136 -16.16 -11.59 14.94
C ARG A 136 -16.15 -12.98 14.27
N LYS A 137 -14.98 -13.62 14.13
CA LYS A 137 -14.79 -14.94 13.48
C LYS A 137 -15.28 -15.00 12.02
N LEU A 138 -15.29 -13.85 11.34
CA LEU A 138 -15.62 -13.73 9.92
C LEU A 138 -14.40 -14.02 9.04
N LEU A 139 -13.21 -13.74 9.57
CA LEU A 139 -11.91 -13.90 8.92
C LEU A 139 -10.94 -14.54 9.93
N THR A 140 -10.03 -15.37 9.44
CA THR A 140 -8.84 -15.80 10.20
C THR A 140 -7.61 -15.31 9.46
N LEU A 141 -6.69 -14.67 10.19
CA LEU A 141 -5.37 -14.27 9.70
C LEU A 141 -4.32 -14.91 10.61
N SER A 142 -3.47 -15.77 10.07
CA SER A 142 -2.41 -16.45 10.82
C SER A 142 -1.18 -16.68 9.94
N GLY A 143 -0.05 -16.08 10.34
CA GLY A 143 1.17 -16.10 9.52
C GLY A 143 0.90 -15.57 8.12
N ASP A 144 1.18 -16.41 7.11
CA ASP A 144 0.95 -16.11 5.69
C ASP A 144 -0.42 -16.59 5.18
N GLN A 145 -1.26 -17.14 6.05
CA GLN A 145 -2.57 -17.67 5.68
C GLN A 145 -3.70 -16.72 6.08
N ALA A 146 -4.69 -16.63 5.18
CA ALA A 146 -5.95 -15.96 5.44
C ALA A 146 -7.10 -16.81 4.92
N GLU A 147 -8.13 -16.96 5.75
CA GLU A 147 -9.33 -17.71 5.40
C GLU A 147 -10.57 -16.92 5.78
N LEU A 148 -11.48 -16.75 4.82
CA LEU A 148 -12.79 -16.17 5.06
C LEU A 148 -13.75 -17.30 5.47
N SER A 149 -14.40 -17.17 6.62
CA SER A 149 -15.36 -18.17 7.06
C SER A 149 -16.67 -18.08 6.25
N GLY A 150 -17.49 -19.13 6.26
CA GLY A 150 -18.82 -19.08 5.63
C GLY A 150 -19.73 -17.99 6.22
N ASN A 151 -19.55 -17.65 7.51
CA ASN A 151 -20.22 -16.51 8.12
C ASN A 151 -19.67 -15.18 7.57
N GLY A 152 -18.36 -15.09 7.33
CA GLY A 152 -17.72 -13.96 6.68
C GLY A 152 -18.24 -13.74 5.25
N ALA A 153 -18.37 -14.81 4.46
CA ALA A 153 -18.94 -14.75 3.12
C ALA A 153 -20.40 -14.23 3.14
N ARG A 154 -21.24 -14.77 4.02
CA ARG A 154 -22.63 -14.29 4.18
C ARG A 154 -22.71 -12.84 4.66
N PHE A 155 -21.82 -12.44 5.57
CA PHE A 155 -21.72 -11.06 6.02
C PHE A 155 -21.36 -10.11 4.88
N LEU A 156 -20.36 -10.45 4.07
CA LEU A 156 -19.96 -9.65 2.90
C LEU A 156 -21.07 -9.59 1.85
N LEU A 157 -21.77 -10.69 1.59
CA LEU A 157 -22.94 -10.71 0.71
C LEU A 157 -24.05 -9.78 1.23
N GLY A 158 -24.29 -9.74 2.55
CA GLY A 158 -25.24 -8.82 3.18
C GLY A 158 -24.86 -7.34 3.04
N LEU A 159 -23.58 -7.03 2.83
CA LEU A 159 -23.11 -5.68 2.48
C LEU A 159 -23.25 -5.39 0.97
N GLY A 160 -23.64 -6.36 0.16
CA GLY A 160 -23.67 -6.24 -1.30
C GLY A 160 -22.34 -6.57 -1.98
N ILE A 161 -21.47 -7.36 -1.32
CA ILE A 161 -20.22 -7.87 -1.89
C ILE A 161 -20.43 -9.35 -2.22
N ASP A 162 -20.72 -9.64 -3.48
CA ASP A 162 -20.86 -11.00 -3.97
C ASP A 162 -19.49 -11.62 -4.27
N LEU A 163 -19.21 -12.77 -3.64
CA LEU A 163 -17.96 -13.52 -3.78
C LEU A 163 -18.06 -14.63 -4.82
N ASP A 164 -19.25 -15.00 -5.28
CA ASP A 164 -19.49 -16.11 -6.21
C ASP A 164 -19.49 -15.67 -7.67
N THR A 165 -19.01 -14.46 -7.96
CA THR A 165 -18.93 -13.96 -9.34
C THR A 165 -18.01 -14.84 -10.20
N GLU A 166 -18.43 -15.10 -11.45
CA GLU A 166 -17.64 -15.88 -12.41
C GLU A 166 -16.21 -15.32 -12.58
N ALA A 167 -16.03 -14.00 -12.48
CA ALA A 167 -14.75 -13.34 -12.55
C ALA A 167 -13.79 -13.74 -11.41
N LEU A 168 -14.30 -13.89 -10.18
CA LEU A 168 -13.51 -14.31 -9.02
C LEU A 168 -13.10 -15.79 -9.15
N GLN A 169 -14.07 -16.63 -9.52
CA GLN A 169 -13.85 -18.05 -9.74
C GLN A 169 -12.87 -18.33 -10.89
N ALA A 170 -12.92 -17.52 -11.96
CA ALA A 170 -11.97 -17.59 -13.07
C ALA A 170 -10.55 -17.14 -12.66
N ALA A 171 -10.44 -16.11 -11.82
CA ALA A 171 -9.16 -15.64 -11.28
C ALA A 171 -8.50 -16.67 -10.35
N GLN A 172 -9.29 -17.38 -9.54
CA GLN A 172 -8.82 -18.50 -8.72
C GLN A 172 -8.39 -19.70 -9.58
N ARG A 173 -9.19 -20.10 -10.58
CA ARG A 173 -8.86 -21.24 -11.48
C ARG A 173 -7.57 -21.04 -12.26
N ARG A 174 -7.24 -19.79 -12.62
CA ARG A 174 -6.00 -19.44 -13.32
C ARG A 174 -4.77 -19.35 -12.41
N GLY A 175 -4.91 -19.67 -11.11
CA GLY A 175 -3.80 -19.67 -10.14
C GLY A 175 -3.16 -18.30 -9.86
N GLY A 176 -3.72 -17.21 -10.41
CA GLY A 176 -3.04 -15.91 -10.43
C GLY A 176 -3.30 -15.03 -9.20
N ARG A 177 -4.40 -15.26 -8.47
CA ARG A 177 -4.82 -14.38 -7.37
C ARG A 177 -5.29 -15.18 -6.16
N ALA A 178 -4.59 -15.01 -5.04
CA ALA A 178 -5.03 -15.57 -3.76
C ALA A 178 -6.41 -15.00 -3.38
N PHE A 179 -7.33 -15.88 -2.94
CA PHE A 179 -8.68 -15.50 -2.53
C PHE A 179 -8.66 -14.53 -1.33
N CYS A 180 -7.99 -14.96 -0.27
CA CYS A 180 -7.59 -14.16 0.87
C CYS A 180 -6.09 -14.32 1.07
N ARG A 181 -5.41 -13.26 1.49
CA ARG A 181 -4.06 -13.35 2.07
C ARG A 181 -3.84 -12.22 3.07
N PRO A 182 -3.01 -12.42 4.10
CA PRO A 182 -2.53 -11.30 4.90
C PRO A 182 -1.56 -10.46 4.05
N CYS A 183 -1.68 -9.15 4.16
CA CYS A 183 -0.69 -8.19 3.69
C CYS A 183 -0.21 -7.41 4.91
N LEU A 184 1.11 -7.29 5.11
CA LEU A 184 1.62 -6.55 6.25
C LEU A 184 1.58 -5.05 5.96
N ASP A 185 0.95 -4.29 6.86
CA ASP A 185 0.96 -2.83 6.76
C ASP A 185 2.27 -2.29 7.34
N TRP A 186 3.05 -1.55 6.54
CA TRP A 186 4.33 -0.99 7.00
C TRP A 186 4.17 0.09 8.09
N SER A 187 3.06 0.83 8.08
CA SER A 187 2.82 1.93 9.02
C SER A 187 2.33 1.42 10.38
N GLU A 188 1.52 0.36 10.37
CA GLU A 188 0.95 -0.23 11.59
C GLU A 188 1.74 -1.45 12.10
N ARG A 189 2.59 -2.05 11.25
CA ARG A 189 3.31 -3.31 11.50
C ARG A 189 2.37 -4.47 11.83
N ARG A 190 1.18 -4.47 11.23
CA ARG A 190 0.11 -5.44 11.48
C ARG A 190 -0.53 -5.90 10.18
N PRO A 191 -0.98 -7.16 10.09
CA PRO A 191 -1.58 -7.67 8.87
C PRO A 191 -2.95 -7.05 8.63
N HIS A 192 -3.27 -6.82 7.36
CA HIS A 192 -4.58 -6.46 6.87
C HIS A 192 -4.99 -7.40 5.72
N LEU A 193 -6.29 -7.40 5.40
CA LEU A 193 -6.84 -8.29 4.38
C LEU A 193 -6.47 -7.82 2.96
N ALA A 194 -5.82 -8.71 2.22
CA ALA A 194 -5.54 -8.59 0.80
C ALA A 194 -6.08 -9.80 0.01
N GLY A 195 -5.76 -9.84 -1.28
CA GLY A 195 -6.28 -10.87 -2.18
C GLY A 195 -7.54 -10.41 -2.91
N ALA A 196 -8.31 -11.37 -3.40
CA ALA A 196 -9.55 -11.10 -4.12
C ALA A 196 -10.60 -10.44 -3.23
N VAL A 197 -10.78 -10.94 -2.00
CA VAL A 197 -11.73 -10.37 -1.03
C VAL A 197 -11.32 -8.95 -0.61
N GLY A 198 -10.03 -8.73 -0.30
CA GLY A 198 -9.53 -7.40 0.07
C GLY A 198 -9.73 -6.35 -1.04
N ALA A 199 -9.59 -6.75 -2.31
CA ALA A 199 -9.85 -5.85 -3.43
C ALA A 199 -11.34 -5.59 -3.68
N LEU A 200 -12.19 -6.60 -3.51
CA LEU A 200 -13.65 -6.40 -3.57
C LEU A 200 -14.12 -5.43 -2.49
N LEU A 201 -13.63 -5.59 -1.26
CA LEU A 201 -13.92 -4.65 -0.15
C LEU A 201 -13.47 -3.22 -0.49
N CYS A 202 -12.26 -3.05 -1.04
CA CYS A 202 -11.76 -1.75 -1.46
C CYS A 202 -12.63 -1.14 -2.57
N SER A 203 -12.94 -1.92 -3.60
CA SER A 203 -13.76 -1.48 -4.73
C SER A 203 -15.16 -1.10 -4.29
N HIS A 204 -15.79 -1.94 -3.46
CA HIS A 204 -17.12 -1.70 -2.90
C HIS A 204 -17.14 -0.43 -2.04
N SER A 205 -16.16 -0.25 -1.17
CA SER A 205 -16.06 0.95 -0.32
C SER A 205 -15.92 2.23 -1.15
N LEU A 206 -15.25 2.18 -2.30
CA LEU A 206 -15.15 3.30 -3.24
C LEU A 206 -16.46 3.51 -4.02
N SER A 207 -17.10 2.44 -4.51
CA SER A 207 -18.32 2.53 -5.31
C SER A 207 -19.52 2.99 -4.51
N GLN A 208 -19.63 2.57 -3.24
CA GLN A 208 -20.67 3.02 -2.31
C GLN A 208 -20.38 4.42 -1.73
N GLY A 209 -19.26 5.04 -2.10
CA GLY A 209 -18.86 6.36 -1.61
C GLY A 209 -18.49 6.37 -0.12
N TRP A 210 -18.19 5.22 0.49
CA TRP A 210 -17.67 5.15 1.86
C TRP A 210 -16.27 5.76 1.94
N LEU A 211 -15.47 5.51 0.91
CA LEU A 211 -14.14 6.06 0.73
C LEU A 211 -14.09 6.89 -0.55
N ARG A 212 -13.26 7.93 -0.55
CA ARG A 212 -12.98 8.74 -1.73
C ARG A 212 -11.48 8.81 -1.97
N ARG A 213 -11.04 8.65 -3.23
CA ARG A 213 -9.62 8.81 -3.59
C ARG A 213 -9.20 10.26 -3.42
N ILE A 214 -8.02 10.48 -2.86
CA ILE A 214 -7.38 11.79 -2.80
C ILE A 214 -6.56 11.97 -4.09
N PRO A 215 -6.90 12.96 -4.95
CA PRO A 215 -6.24 13.15 -6.24
C PRO A 215 -4.71 13.23 -6.13
N GLY A 216 -4.04 12.56 -7.06
CA GLY A 216 -2.58 12.50 -7.12
C GLY A 216 -1.94 11.48 -6.17
N SER A 217 -2.68 10.86 -5.24
CA SER A 217 -2.10 9.96 -4.25
C SER A 217 -2.84 8.62 -4.12
N ARG A 218 -2.21 7.67 -3.43
CA ARG A 218 -2.79 6.40 -2.97
C ARG A 218 -3.68 6.57 -1.74
N ALA A 219 -3.69 7.74 -1.10
CA ALA A 219 -4.50 7.98 0.08
C ALA A 219 -5.99 8.00 -0.29
N VAL A 220 -6.83 7.52 0.64
CA VAL A 220 -8.28 7.58 0.54
C VAL A 220 -8.84 8.24 1.80
N SER A 221 -9.83 9.11 1.63
CA SER A 221 -10.51 9.77 2.73
C SER A 221 -11.81 9.04 3.06
N LEU A 222 -12.07 8.83 4.35
CA LEU A 222 -13.35 8.35 4.84
C LEU A 222 -14.40 9.46 4.74
N THR A 223 -15.54 9.17 4.10
CA THR A 223 -16.66 10.11 3.98
C THR A 223 -17.57 10.02 5.21
N PRO A 224 -18.48 10.99 5.43
CA PRO A 224 -19.48 10.87 6.49
C PRO A 224 -20.35 9.60 6.37
N THR A 225 -20.78 9.25 5.15
CA THR A 225 -21.49 8.00 4.88
C THR A 225 -20.62 6.78 5.19
N GLY A 226 -19.33 6.83 4.82
CA GLY A 226 -18.38 5.80 5.15
C GLY A 226 -18.18 5.62 6.64
N LYS A 227 -18.11 6.70 7.42
CA LYS A 227 -18.02 6.63 8.88
C LYS A 227 -19.19 5.85 9.47
N ALA A 228 -20.43 6.20 9.08
CA ALA A 228 -21.61 5.47 9.53
C ALA A 228 -21.62 4.00 9.08
N ALA A 229 -21.19 3.72 7.85
CA ALA A 229 -21.12 2.36 7.32
C ALA A 229 -20.06 1.51 8.04
N PHE A 230 -18.86 2.05 8.27
CA PHE A 230 -17.78 1.36 8.98
C PHE A 230 -18.12 1.10 10.45
N GLU A 231 -18.81 2.05 11.09
CA GLU A 231 -19.31 1.90 12.44
C GLU A 231 -20.41 0.81 12.51
N THR A 232 -21.39 0.86 11.62
CA THR A 232 -22.52 -0.09 11.62
C THR A 232 -22.09 -1.50 11.22
N ALA A 233 -21.35 -1.62 10.12
CA ALA A 233 -20.97 -2.91 9.56
C ALA A 233 -19.81 -3.55 10.32
N PHE A 234 -18.81 -2.77 10.75
CA PHE A 234 -17.56 -3.28 11.31
C PHE A 234 -17.32 -2.83 12.76
N GLY A 235 -18.16 -2.01 13.38
CA GLY A 235 -17.93 -1.53 14.75
C GLY A 235 -16.70 -0.63 14.88
N ILE A 236 -16.26 0.00 13.78
CA ILE A 236 -15.06 0.84 13.77
C ILE A 236 -15.48 2.29 13.95
N ILE A 237 -15.08 2.87 15.07
CA ILE A 237 -15.25 4.30 15.34
C ILE A 237 -14.04 5.03 14.75
N PRO A 238 -14.21 5.82 13.67
CA PRO A 238 -13.13 6.42 12.91
C PRO A 238 -12.23 7.39 13.67
#